data_AF-A0A743HJX0-F1
#
_entry.id   AF-A0A743HJX0-F1
#
_cell.length_a   1.000
_cell.length_b   1.000
_cell.length_c   1.000
_cell.angle_alpha   90.00
_cell.angle_beta   90.00
_cell.angle_gamma   90.00
#
_symmetry.space_group_name_H-M   'P 1'
#
loop_
_entity.id
_entity.type
_entity.pdbx_description
1 polymer ?
#
loop_
_entity_poly.entity_id
_entity_poly.type
_entity_poly.pdbx_seq_one_letter_code
_entity_poly.pdbx_strand_id
1 'polypeptide(L)'
;MSLPIDKIQAYAARRLTEQQIADVLDIQFNDVKNDPGSYAAYREAIRIGRAKGEAELRAGLYKRAKEGDVKAYLFLMRREQEHKD
;
A
#
# COMPACT_ATOMS: atom_id res chain seq x y z
N MET A 1 20.41 -9.29 -5.82
CA MET A 1 20.27 -7.82 -5.74
C MET A 1 19.73 -7.48 -4.36
N SER A 2 20.17 -6.39 -3.71
CA SER A 2 19.53 -5.94 -2.46
C SER A 2 18.48 -4.88 -2.77
N LEU A 3 17.23 -5.12 -2.38
CA LEU A 3 16.11 -4.20 -2.62
C LEU A 3 15.92 -3.26 -1.42
N PRO A 4 15.67 -1.96 -1.64
CA PRO A 4 15.38 -1.00 -0.56
C PRO A 4 13.93 -1.16 -0.05
N ILE A 5 13.68 -2.25 0.69
CA ILE A 5 12.34 -2.70 1.12
C ILE A 5 11.52 -1.60 1.79
N ASP A 6 12.10 -0.83 2.70
CA ASP A 6 11.37 0.22 3.42
C ASP A 6 10.89 1.34 2.50
N LYS A 7 11.70 1.70 1.48
CA LYS A 7 11.32 2.72 0.50
C LYS A 7 10.23 2.18 -0.43
N ILE A 8 10.35 0.92 -0.87
CA ILE A 8 9.32 0.25 -1.69
C ILE A 8 7.98 0.26 -0.95
N GLN A 9 7.97 -0.10 0.33
CA GLN A 9 6.77 -0.05 1.16
C GLN A 9 6.20 1.38 1.26
N ALA A 10 7.06 2.38 1.49
CA ALA A 10 6.65 3.77 1.61
C ALA A 10 5.98 4.30 0.33
N TYR A 11 6.50 3.97 -0.86
CA TYR A 11 5.88 4.38 -2.11
C TYR A 11 4.62 3.56 -2.43
N ALA A 12 4.60 2.27 -2.09
CA ALA A 12 3.41 1.44 -2.23
C ALA A 12 2.25 1.91 -1.32
N ALA A 13 2.54 2.42 -0.12
CA ALA A 13 1.55 3.04 0.77
C ALA A 13 0.88 4.26 0.12
N ARG A 14 1.59 4.96 -0.76
CA ARG A 14 1.11 6.09 -1.56
C ARG A 14 0.47 5.67 -2.90
N ARG A 15 0.19 4.38 -3.09
CA ARG A 15 -0.48 3.78 -4.26
C ARG A 15 0.30 3.89 -5.59
N LEU A 16 1.62 4.07 -5.55
CA LEU A 16 2.43 3.95 -6.76
C LEU A 16 2.39 2.52 -7.32
N THR A 17 2.50 2.39 -8.64
CA THR A 17 2.60 1.10 -9.33
C THR A 17 4.01 0.50 -9.20
N GLU A 18 4.15 -0.79 -9.52
CA GLU A 18 5.44 -1.48 -9.45
C GLU A 18 6.51 -0.82 -10.32
N GLN A 19 6.12 -0.37 -11.52
CA GLN A 19 7.00 0.36 -12.43
C GLN A 19 7.37 1.72 -11.85
N GLN A 20 6.39 2.51 -11.40
CA GLN A 20 6.66 3.83 -10.82
C GLN A 20 7.57 3.77 -9.59
N ILE A 21 7.41 2.74 -8.74
CA ILE A 21 8.29 2.52 -7.59
C ILE A 21 9.70 2.18 -8.06
N ALA A 22 9.85 1.36 -9.10
CA ALA A 22 11.15 1.01 -9.65
C ALA A 22 11.83 2.23 -10.27
N ASP A 23 11.09 3.02 -11.04
CA ASP A 23 11.57 4.25 -11.69
C ASP A 23 12.06 5.27 -10.66
N VAL A 24 11.28 5.51 -9.60
CA VAL A 24 11.64 6.49 -8.54
C VAL A 24 12.84 6.03 -7.71
N LEU A 25 13.11 4.72 -7.66
CA LEU A 25 14.20 4.12 -6.89
C LEU A 25 15.42 3.78 -7.75
N ASP A 26 15.41 4.15 -9.03
CA ASP A 26 16.43 3.80 -10.02
C ASP A 26 16.70 2.28 -10.08
N ILE A 27 15.66 1.47 -9.85
CA ILE A 27 15.72 0.00 -9.90
C ILE A 27 15.44 -0.45 -11.33
N GLN A 28 16.35 -1.25 -11.90
CA GLN A 28 16.12 -1.90 -13.18
C GLN A 28 15.03 -2.98 -13.05
N PHE A 29 13.78 -2.62 -13.35
CA PHE A 29 12.64 -3.49 -13.08
C PHE A 29 12.69 -4.83 -13.84
N ASN A 30 13.28 -4.84 -15.04
CA ASN A 30 13.49 -6.08 -15.79
C ASN A 30 14.43 -7.04 -15.04
N ASP A 31 15.49 -6.54 -14.42
CA ASP A 31 16.42 -7.36 -13.62
C ASP A 31 15.72 -7.95 -12.40
N VAL A 32 14.84 -7.16 -11.76
CA VAL A 32 14.01 -7.64 -10.64
C VAL A 32 13.06 -8.75 -11.09
N LYS A 33 12.43 -8.63 -12.26
CA LYS A 33 11.52 -9.66 -12.81
C LYS A 33 12.25 -10.94 -13.20
N ASN A 34 13.49 -10.81 -13.69
CA ASN A 34 14.30 -11.93 -14.14
C ASN A 34 14.87 -12.77 -12.98
N ASP A 35 14.88 -12.24 -11.76
CA ASP A 35 15.21 -12.96 -10.54
C ASP A 35 13.93 -13.25 -9.71
N PRO A 36 13.41 -14.49 -9.69
CA PRO A 36 12.21 -14.84 -8.96
C PRO A 36 12.24 -14.47 -7.47
N GLY A 37 13.42 -14.55 -6.83
CA GLY A 37 13.58 -14.20 -5.42
C GLY A 37 13.42 -12.70 -5.19
N SER A 38 14.08 -11.88 -6.01
CA SER A 38 13.93 -10.42 -5.98
C SER A 38 12.50 -10.00 -6.33
N TYR A 39 11.87 -10.62 -7.33
CA TYR A 39 10.49 -10.28 -7.70
C TYR A 39 9.50 -10.61 -6.57
N ALA A 40 9.64 -11.77 -5.93
CA ALA A 40 8.81 -12.15 -4.78
C ALA A 40 8.98 -11.16 -3.61
N ALA A 41 10.22 -10.80 -3.26
CA ALA A 41 10.51 -9.84 -2.21
C ALA A 41 9.96 -8.43 -2.54
N TYR A 42 10.06 -8.01 -3.80
CA TYR A 42 9.53 -6.74 -4.29
C TYR A 42 8.01 -6.69 -4.16
N ARG A 43 7.32 -7.72 -4.65
CA ARG A 43 5.86 -7.86 -4.57
C ARG A 43 5.36 -7.91 -3.13
N GLU A 44 6.07 -8.60 -2.25
CA GLU A 44 5.73 -8.66 -0.84
C GLU A 44 5.88 -7.30 -0.15
N ALA A 45 6.97 -6.58 -0.42
CA ALA A 45 7.15 -5.22 0.07
C ALA A 45 6.01 -4.30 -0.40
N ILE A 46 5.56 -4.43 -1.65
CA ILE A 46 4.43 -3.65 -2.16
C ILE A 46 3.12 -4.03 -1.44
N ARG A 47 2.86 -5.32 -1.21
CA ARG A 47 1.68 -5.79 -0.48
C ARG A 47 1.65 -5.21 0.94
N ILE A 48 2.76 -5.28 1.66
CA ILE A 48 2.91 -4.73 3.01
C ILE A 48 2.69 -3.21 2.99
N GLY A 49 3.33 -2.49 2.06
CA GLY A 49 3.18 -1.04 1.95
C GLY A 49 1.74 -0.61 1.68
N ARG A 50 1.03 -1.31 0.78
CA ARG A 50 -0.40 -1.05 0.51
C ARG A 50 -1.26 -1.25 1.75
N ALA A 51 -1.04 -2.34 2.49
CA ALA A 51 -1.77 -2.61 3.72
C ALA A 51 -1.53 -1.50 4.78
N LYS A 52 -0.28 -1.01 4.92
CA LYS A 52 0.06 0.12 5.81
C LYS A 52 -0.67 1.39 5.41
N GLY A 53 -0.60 1.78 4.13
CA GLY A 53 -1.28 2.99 3.64
C GLY A 53 -2.80 2.93 3.80
N GLU A 54 -3.39 1.74 3.63
CA GLU A 54 -4.82 1.54 3.86
C GLU A 54 -5.20 1.65 5.34
N ALA A 55 -4.36 1.12 6.25
CA ALA A 55 -4.55 1.27 7.68
C ALA A 55 -4.47 2.73 8.12
N GLU A 56 -3.50 3.49 7.61
CA GLU A 56 -3.34 4.93 7.87
C GLU A 56 -4.55 5.73 7.38
N LEU A 57 -5.02 5.48 6.15
CA LEU A 57 -6.22 6.13 5.62
C LEU A 57 -7.45 5.83 6.50
N ARG A 58 -7.59 4.57 6.94
CA ARG A 58 -8.69 4.17 7.82
C ARG A 58 -8.62 4.86 9.17
N ALA A 59 -7.44 4.97 9.77
CA ALA A 59 -7.26 5.71 11.03
C ALA A 59 -7.69 7.18 10.87
N GLY A 60 -7.32 7.82 9.75
CA GLY A 60 -7.77 9.17 9.42
C GLY A 60 -9.29 9.29 9.27
N LEU A 61 -9.93 8.33 8.61
CA LEU A 61 -11.40 8.28 8.50
C LEU A 61 -12.08 8.08 9.85
N TYR A 62 -11.57 7.21 10.72
CA TYR A 62 -12.11 7.02 12.07
C TYR A 62 -12.05 8.31 12.89
N LYS A 63 -10.93 9.05 12.81
CA LYS A 63 -10.79 10.35 13.49
C LYS A 63 -11.86 11.33 13.00
N ARG A 64 -12.00 11.49 11.68
CA ARG A 64 -13.01 12.38 11.09
C ARG A 64 -14.44 11.98 11.45
N ALA A 65 -14.75 10.68 11.45
CA ALA A 65 -16.05 10.18 11.84
C ALA A 65 -16.38 10.53 13.30
N LYS A 66 -15.41 10.39 14.23
CA LYS A 66 -15.56 10.81 15.64
C LYS A 66 -15.75 12.31 15.80
N GLU A 67 -15.22 13.11 14.88
CA GLU A 67 -15.39 14.56 14.82
C GLU A 67 -16.71 15.00 14.15
N GLY A 68 -17.56 14.05 13.73
CA GLY A 68 -18.89 14.32 13.18
C GLY A 68 -18.97 14.28 11.65
N ASP A 69 -17.92 13.85 10.95
CA ASP A 69 -17.97 13.66 9.49
C ASP A 69 -18.82 12.43 9.12
N VAL A 70 -20.08 12.70 8.77
CA VAL A 70 -21.06 11.69 8.37
C VAL A 70 -20.60 10.87 7.16
N LYS A 71 -19.87 11.47 6.21
CA LYS A 71 -19.38 10.73 5.03
C LYS A 71 -18.31 9.72 5.42
N ALA A 72 -17.40 10.09 6.33
CA ALA A 72 -16.39 9.18 6.85
C ALA A 72 -17.04 8.02 7.64
N TYR A 73 -18.06 8.31 8.45
CA TYR A 73 -18.83 7.30 9.18
C TYR A 73 -19.52 6.29 8.24
N LEU A 74 -20.29 6.79 7.26
CA LEU A 74 -21.01 5.94 6.30
C LEU A 74 -20.05 5.04 5.50
N PHE A 75 -18.91 5.57 5.09
CA PHE A 75 -17.89 4.80 4.38
C PHE A 75 -17.35 3.64 5.24
N LEU A 76 -17.04 3.90 6.51
CA LEU A 76 -16.57 2.87 7.43
C LEU A 76 -17.63 1.78 7.66
N MET A 77 -18.89 2.17 7.87
CA MET A 77 -20.01 1.23 8.06
C MET A 77 -20.25 0.33 6.85
N ARG A 78 -20.25 0.89 5.64
CA ARG A 78 -20.39 0.11 4.40
C ARG A 78 -19.29 -0.94 4.29
N ARG A 79 -18.05 -0.53 4.56
CA ARG A 79 -16.91 -1.43 4.50
C ARG A 79 -17.02 -2.57 5.53
N GLU A 80 -17.48 -2.29 6.75
CA GLU A 80 -17.68 -3.36 7.75
C GLU A 80 -18.73 -4.39 7.33
N GLN A 81 -19.72 -4.00 6.53
CA GLN A 81 -20.69 -4.92 5.94
C GLN A 81 -20.04 -5.79 4.86
N GLU A 82 -19.25 -5.20 3.97
CA GLU A 82 -18.52 -5.91 2.90
C GLU A 82 -17.47 -6.92 3.44
N HIS A 83 -17.07 -6.85 4.71
CA HIS A 83 -16.15 -7.80 5.36
C HIS A 83 -16.85 -8.96 6.09
N LYS A 84 -18.19 -8.95 6.17
CA LYS A 84 -18.99 -10.00 6.83
C LYS A 84 -19.46 -11.11 5.88
N ASP A 85 -19.37 -10.87 4.58
CA ASP A 85 -19.69 -11.81 3.50
C ASP A 85 -18.42 -12.45 2.93
#